data_AF-A0A848T8X7-F1
#
_entry.id   AF-A0A848T8X7-F1
#
_cell.length_a   1.000
_cell.length_b   1.000
_cell.length_c   1.000
_cell.angle_alpha   90.00
_cell.angle_beta   90.00
_cell.angle_gamma   90.00
#
_symmetry.space_group_name_H-M   'P 1'
#
loop_
_entity.id
_entity.type
_entity.pdbx_description
1 polymer ?
#
loop_
_entity_poly.entity_id
_entity_poly.type
_entity_poly.pdbx_seq_one_letter_code
_entity_poly.pdbx_strand_id
1 'polypeptide(L)'
;FPHPEWEWLFRRLDHSAIYLKIAGTYTAFVLIAGHGFALAAGLWAVAAAGISLKMVSPARWRWIGLALYLGMGWVAAVLGHGVFAALPGPVVWLIATGGSLYTLGVVFYLWDRLPHHLTIWHVFVLAASLTIYSGVVIAVVV
;
A
#
# COMPACT_ATOMS: atom_id res chain seq x y z
N PHE A 1 -19.51 19.91 2.83
CA PHE A 1 -19.81 18.96 3.92
C PHE A 1 -20.11 19.77 5.19
N PRO A 2 -21.15 19.45 6.00
CA PRO A 2 -21.65 20.38 7.01
C PRO A 2 -20.85 20.39 8.33
N HIS A 3 -19.79 19.58 8.47
CA HIS A 3 -18.98 19.51 9.69
C HIS A 3 -17.47 19.57 9.38
N PRO A 4 -16.86 20.77 9.39
CA PRO A 4 -15.44 20.95 9.08
C PRO A 4 -14.49 20.21 10.06
N GLU A 5 -14.95 19.95 11.28
CA GLU A 5 -14.25 19.20 12.32
C GLU A 5 -13.99 17.72 11.96
N TRP A 6 -14.98 17.04 11.36
CA TRP A 6 -14.85 15.64 10.94
C TRP A 6 -14.07 15.51 9.62
N GLU A 7 -14.20 16.47 8.72
CA GLU A 7 -13.51 16.47 7.44
C GLU A 7 -11.98 16.49 7.61
N TRP A 8 -11.50 17.17 8.65
CA TRP A 8 -10.09 17.18 9.01
C TRP A 8 -9.61 15.81 9.52
N LEU A 9 -10.40 15.16 10.39
CA LEU A 9 -10.04 13.88 10.99
C LEU A 9 -10.07 12.76 9.94
N PHE A 10 -11.13 12.68 9.14
CA PHE A 10 -11.28 11.63 8.13
C PHE A 10 -10.21 11.71 7.05
N ARG A 11 -9.80 12.92 6.62
CA ARG A 11 -8.68 13.04 5.68
C ARG A 11 -7.38 12.46 6.25
N ARG A 12 -7.12 12.66 7.54
CA ARG A 12 -5.92 12.11 8.19
C ARG A 12 -5.99 10.60 8.31
N LEU A 13 -7.12 10.06 8.74
CA LEU A 13 -7.34 8.62 8.87
C LEU A 13 -7.21 7.93 7.51
N ASP A 14 -7.82 8.48 6.46
CA ASP A 14 -7.77 7.96 5.10
C ASP A 14 -6.32 7.89 4.57
N HIS A 15 -5.55 8.96 4.73
CA HIS A 15 -4.14 8.97 4.30
C HIS A 15 -3.26 8.03 5.13
N SER A 16 -3.55 7.89 6.43
CA SER A 16 -2.85 6.96 7.31
C SER A 16 -3.17 5.50 6.98
N ALA A 17 -4.38 5.20 6.52
CA ALA A 17 -4.81 3.85 6.18
C ALA A 17 -3.98 3.23 5.04
N ILE A 18 -3.41 4.04 4.13
CA ILE A 18 -2.51 3.57 3.07
C ILE A 18 -1.28 2.87 3.66
N TYR A 19 -0.67 3.43 4.71
CA TYR A 19 0.50 2.85 5.36
C TYR A 19 0.18 1.52 6.03
N LEU A 20 -0.94 1.48 6.76
CA LEU A 20 -1.43 0.26 7.42
C LEU A 20 -1.72 -0.84 6.39
N LYS A 21 -2.37 -0.48 5.29
CA LYS A 21 -2.69 -1.40 4.21
C LYS A 21 -1.43 -2.02 3.61
N ILE A 22 -0.40 -1.23 3.34
CA ILE A 22 0.87 -1.73 2.79
C ILE A 22 1.56 -2.67 3.79
N ALA A 23 1.72 -2.25 5.05
CA ALA A 23 2.34 -3.08 6.08
C ALA A 23 1.58 -4.40 6.33
N GLY A 24 0.25 -4.32 6.41
CA GLY A 24 -0.63 -5.48 6.57
C GLY A 24 -0.55 -6.45 5.38
N THR A 25 -0.47 -5.93 4.16
CA THR A 25 -0.32 -6.75 2.95
C THR A 25 0.92 -7.65 3.02
N TYR A 26 2.08 -7.09 3.36
CA TYR A 26 3.32 -7.87 3.46
C TYR A 26 3.33 -8.80 4.67
N THR A 27 2.66 -8.42 5.77
CA THR A 27 2.54 -9.27 6.95
C THR A 27 1.90 -10.62 6.60
N ALA A 28 0.84 -10.63 5.78
CA ALA A 28 0.20 -11.87 5.36
C ALA A 28 1.19 -12.82 4.65
N PHE A 29 1.97 -12.31 3.69
CA PHE A 29 2.95 -13.13 2.96
C PHE A 29 4.14 -13.56 3.82
N VAL A 30 4.62 -12.71 4.73
CA VAL A 30 5.67 -13.05 5.69
C VAL A 30 5.23 -14.19 6.61
N LEU A 31 3.98 -14.16 7.08
CA LEU A 31 3.43 -15.22 7.91
C LEU A 31 3.30 -16.54 7.15
N ILE A 32 2.84 -16.49 5.90
CA ILE A 32 2.72 -17.69 5.04
C ILE A 32 4.10 -18.28 4.72
N ALA A 33 5.09 -17.44 4.40
CA ALA A 33 6.46 -17.89 4.13
C ALA A 33 7.18 -18.44 5.37
N GLY A 34 6.70 -18.12 6.58
CA GLY A 34 7.32 -18.52 7.85
C GLY A 34 8.63 -17.79 8.17
N HIS A 35 9.02 -16.79 7.37
CA HIS A 35 10.21 -15.98 7.60
C HIS A 35 10.04 -14.57 6.99
N GLY A 36 11.00 -13.68 7.24
CA GLY A 36 10.93 -12.28 6.78
C GLY A 36 10.32 -11.32 7.81
N PHE A 37 10.25 -11.71 9.08
CA PHE A 37 9.76 -10.86 10.17
C PHE A 37 10.51 -9.52 10.31
N ALA A 38 11.80 -9.48 9.97
CA ALA A 38 12.58 -8.25 9.94
C ALA A 38 12.06 -7.26 8.88
N LEU A 39 11.64 -7.76 7.70
CA LEU A 39 11.01 -6.95 6.66
C LEU A 39 9.66 -6.41 7.15
N ALA A 40 8.82 -7.28 7.73
CA ALA A 40 7.54 -6.86 8.29
C ALA A 40 7.72 -5.79 9.39
N ALA A 41 8.63 -6.00 10.33
CA ALA A 41 8.93 -5.04 11.39
C ALA A 41 9.42 -3.69 10.83
N GLY A 42 10.30 -3.71 9.84
CA GLY A 42 10.76 -2.50 9.15
C GLY A 42 9.61 -1.75 8.46
N LEU A 43 8.73 -2.46 7.76
CA LEU A 43 7.56 -1.88 7.12
C LEU A 43 6.57 -1.29 8.13
N TRP A 44 6.32 -1.96 9.25
CA TRP A 44 5.50 -1.43 10.34
C TRP A 44 6.12 -0.21 11.02
N ALA A 45 7.45 -0.17 11.18
CA ALA A 45 8.15 0.99 11.71
C ALA A 45 8.01 2.21 10.76
N VAL A 46 8.20 2.00 9.45
CA VAL A 46 7.98 3.05 8.44
C VAL A 46 6.51 3.46 8.40
N ALA A 47 5.57 2.52 8.54
CA ALA A 47 4.15 2.82 8.61
C ALA A 47 3.82 3.71 9.81
N ALA A 48 4.31 3.37 11.01
CA ALA A 48 4.10 4.17 12.21
C ALA A 48 4.69 5.59 12.07
N ALA A 49 5.87 5.72 11.47
CA ALA A 49 6.47 7.02 11.17
C ALA A 49 5.61 7.81 10.15
N GLY A 50 5.17 7.17 9.07
CA GLY A 50 4.33 7.79 8.04
C GLY A 50 2.97 8.25 8.57
N ILE A 51 2.33 7.44 9.42
CA ILE A 51 1.08 7.78 10.11
C ILE A 51 1.28 8.98 11.03
N SER A 52 2.36 8.99 11.81
CA SER A 52 2.70 10.12 12.69
C SER A 52 2.86 11.42 11.90
N LEU A 53 3.56 11.38 10.76
CA LEU A 53 3.71 12.53 9.87
C LEU A 53 2.36 13.02 9.31
N LYS A 54 1.48 12.11 8.90
CA LYS A 54 0.14 12.47 8.38
C LYS A 54 -0.79 12.99 9.46
N MET A 55 -0.63 12.55 10.71
CA MET A 55 -1.32 13.11 11.87
C MET A 55 -0.85 14.52 12.25
N VAL A 56 0.24 15.04 11.69
CA VAL A 56 0.60 16.47 11.86
C VAL A 56 0.00 17.31 10.74
N SER A 57 0.20 16.94 9.47
CA SER A 57 -0.37 17.67 8.33
C SER A 57 -0.43 16.84 7.03
N PRO A 58 -1.62 16.43 6.57
CA PRO A 58 -1.73 15.67 5.32
C PRO A 58 -1.26 16.42 4.07
N ALA A 59 -1.61 17.71 3.99
CA ALA A 59 -1.43 18.55 2.81
C ALA A 59 0.01 19.02 2.60
N ARG A 60 0.69 19.46 3.67
CA ARG A 60 2.10 19.91 3.60
C ARG A 60 3.03 18.78 3.15
N TRP A 61 2.72 17.56 3.57
CA TRP A 61 3.54 16.38 3.35
C TRP A 61 2.99 15.49 2.22
N ARG A 62 2.33 16.06 1.19
CA ARG A 62 1.77 15.29 0.07
C ARG A 62 2.84 14.47 -0.65
N TRP A 63 3.91 15.13 -1.07
CA TRP A 63 5.02 14.52 -1.81
C TRP A 63 5.85 13.54 -0.98
N ILE A 64 6.14 13.88 0.27
CA ILE A 64 6.85 12.98 1.18
C ILE A 64 6.00 11.73 1.46
N GLY A 65 4.68 11.89 1.65
CA GLY A 65 3.80 10.74 1.81
C GLY A 65 3.80 9.83 0.59
N LEU A 66 3.71 10.42 -0.61
CA LEU A 66 3.78 9.70 -1.89
C LEU A 66 5.08 8.90 -2.04
N ALA A 67 6.22 9.54 -1.77
CA ALA A 67 7.50 8.87 -1.81
C ALA A 67 7.59 7.74 -0.78
N LEU A 68 7.06 7.93 0.43
CA LEU A 68 7.10 6.92 1.49
C LEU A 68 6.26 5.68 1.15
N TYR A 69 5.01 5.82 0.73
CA TYR A 69 4.19 4.64 0.44
C TYR A 69 4.63 3.91 -0.84
N LEU A 70 5.10 4.62 -1.87
CA LEU A 70 5.73 3.97 -3.03
C LEU A 70 7.02 3.27 -2.63
N GLY A 71 7.85 3.94 -1.84
CA GLY A 71 9.08 3.38 -1.29
C GLY A 71 8.83 2.10 -0.51
N MET A 72 7.83 2.09 0.38
CA MET A 72 7.46 0.88 1.13
C MET A 72 7.08 -0.30 0.20
N GLY A 73 6.31 -0.04 -0.85
CA GLY A 73 5.95 -1.08 -1.83
C GLY A 73 7.16 -1.64 -2.57
N TRP A 74 8.07 -0.78 -3.02
CA TRP A 74 9.25 -1.19 -3.78
C TRP A 74 10.38 -1.77 -2.91
N VAL A 75 10.55 -1.30 -1.67
CA VAL A 75 11.51 -1.87 -0.72
C VAL A 75 11.21 -3.34 -0.47
N ALA A 76 9.92 -3.70 -0.35
CA ALA A 76 9.54 -5.09 -0.21
C ALA A 76 9.77 -5.89 -1.51
N ALA A 77 9.68 -5.29 -2.70
CA ALA A 77 10.07 -5.95 -3.95
C ALA A 77 11.56 -6.32 -3.96
N VAL A 78 12.43 -5.46 -3.41
CA VAL A 78 13.89 -5.66 -3.37
C VAL A 78 14.32 -6.59 -2.23
N LEU A 79 13.84 -6.31 -1.00
CA LEU A 79 14.26 -7.03 0.21
C LEU A 79 13.40 -8.27 0.50
N GLY A 80 12.26 -8.42 -0.18
CA GLY A 80 11.34 -9.54 -0.01
C GLY A 80 11.68 -10.78 -0.84
N HIS A 81 12.83 -10.82 -1.51
CA HIS A 81 13.21 -11.94 -2.38
C HIS A 81 13.04 -13.31 -1.71
N GLY A 82 13.48 -13.44 -0.45
CA GLY A 82 13.31 -14.69 0.29
C GLY A 82 11.84 -15.04 0.51
N VAL A 83 11.01 -14.05 0.88
CA VAL A 83 9.56 -14.25 1.08
C VAL A 83 8.91 -14.69 -0.23
N PHE A 84 9.23 -14.04 -1.35
CA PHE A 84 8.66 -14.38 -2.65
C PHE A 84 9.13 -15.75 -3.18
N ALA A 85 10.36 -16.16 -2.86
CA ALA A 85 10.88 -17.48 -3.23
C ALA A 85 10.15 -18.62 -2.50
N ALA A 86 9.57 -18.34 -1.33
CA ALA A 86 8.75 -19.30 -0.58
C ALA A 86 7.29 -19.37 -1.07
N LEU A 87 6.87 -18.49 -1.99
CA LEU A 87 5.50 -18.45 -2.50
C LEU A 87 5.36 -19.19 -3.84
N PRO A 88 4.17 -19.76 -4.13
CA PRO A 88 3.88 -20.31 -5.45
C PRO A 88 4.03 -19.25 -6.55
N GLY A 89 4.56 -19.64 -7.71
CA GLY A 89 4.76 -18.73 -8.84
C GLY A 89 3.53 -17.88 -9.23
N PRO A 90 2.30 -18.44 -9.30
CA PRO A 90 1.11 -17.65 -9.56
C PRO A 90 0.85 -16.53 -8.54
N VAL A 91 1.16 -16.77 -7.25
CA VAL A 91 1.01 -15.78 -6.18
C VAL A 91 1.98 -14.61 -6.40
N VAL A 92 3.23 -14.91 -6.77
CA VAL A 92 4.22 -13.87 -7.06
C VAL A 92 3.78 -13.00 -8.25
N TRP A 93 3.21 -13.59 -9.29
CA TRP A 93 2.65 -12.84 -10.43
C TRP A 93 1.47 -11.94 -10.04
N LEU A 94 0.59 -12.41 -9.14
CA LEU A 94 -0.50 -11.58 -8.61
C LEU A 94 0.02 -10.40 -7.78
N ILE A 95 1.05 -10.62 -6.95
CA ILE A 95 1.71 -9.55 -6.19
C ILE A 95 2.33 -8.52 -7.15
N ALA A 96 3.08 -8.99 -8.16
CA ALA A 96 3.72 -8.11 -9.14
C ALA A 96 2.69 -7.30 -9.95
N THR A 97 1.59 -7.95 -10.36
CA THR A 97 0.48 -7.31 -11.07
C THR A 97 -0.19 -6.25 -10.19
N GLY A 98 -0.50 -6.59 -8.94
CA GLY A 98 -1.09 -5.65 -7.98
C GLY A 98 -0.17 -4.46 -7.67
N GLY A 99 1.13 -4.69 -7.48
CA GLY A 99 2.13 -3.64 -7.30
C GLY A 99 2.24 -2.71 -8.52
N SER A 100 2.16 -3.27 -9.72
CA SER A 100 2.14 -2.51 -10.97
C SER A 100 0.87 -1.66 -11.08
N LEU A 101 -0.29 -2.21 -10.74
CA LEU A 101 -1.56 -1.46 -10.72
C LEU A 101 -1.52 -0.29 -9.72
N TYR A 102 -0.93 -0.47 -8.53
CA TYR A 102 -0.73 0.66 -7.61
C TYR A 102 0.16 1.74 -8.19
N THR A 103 1.28 1.35 -8.81
CA THR A 103 2.24 2.29 -9.41
C THR A 103 1.62 3.05 -10.57
N LEU A 104 0.87 2.37 -11.43
CA LEU A 104 0.11 3.00 -12.52
C LEU A 104 -0.99 3.92 -12.00
N GLY A 105 -1.69 3.52 -10.92
CA GLY A 105 -2.71 4.36 -10.28
C GLY A 105 -2.18 5.71 -9.81
N VAL A 106 -0.91 5.78 -9.38
CA VAL A 106 -0.28 7.04 -8.98
C VAL A 106 -0.21 8.05 -10.14
N VAL A 107 -0.07 7.60 -11.38
CA VAL A 107 -0.08 8.50 -12.55
C VAL A 107 -1.39 9.27 -12.62
N PHE A 108 -2.52 8.59 -12.41
CA PHE A 108 -3.84 9.23 -12.36
C PHE A 108 -4.03 10.08 -11.11
N TYR A 109 -3.50 9.65 -9.96
CA TYR A 109 -3.53 10.48 -8.74
C TYR A 109 -2.87 11.85 -8.98
N LEU A 110 -1.75 11.89 -9.68
CA LEU A 110 -0.99 13.13 -9.97
C LEU A 110 -1.54 13.95 -11.14
N TRP A 111 -2.49 13.40 -11.90
CA TRP A 111 -3.02 14.05 -13.10
C TRP A 111 -4.13 15.05 -12.77
N ASP A 112 -3.77 16.14 -12.07
CA ASP A 112 -4.72 17.16 -11.56
C ASP A 112 -5.60 17.82 -12.66
N ARG A 113 -5.22 17.74 -13.94
CA ARG A 113 -6.00 18.27 -15.09
C ARG A 113 -7.07 17.32 -15.62
N LEU A 114 -7.02 16.03 -15.29
CA LEU A 114 -7.97 15.03 -15.79
C LEU A 114 -9.23 15.05 -14.92
N PRO A 115 -10.44 15.20 -15.51
CA PRO A 115 -11.68 15.10 -14.73
C PRO A 115 -11.78 13.73 -14.03
N HIS A 116 -12.16 13.74 -12.76
CA HIS A 116 -12.33 12.52 -11.94
C HIS A 116 -11.05 11.69 -11.74
N HIS A 117 -9.87 12.29 -11.86
CA HIS A 117 -8.58 11.62 -11.66
C HIS A 117 -8.47 10.86 -10.32
N LEU A 118 -9.03 11.43 -9.23
CA LEU A 118 -9.11 10.76 -7.93
C LEU A 118 -9.96 9.49 -7.97
N THR A 119 -11.11 9.50 -8.66
CA THR A 119 -11.97 8.32 -8.79
C THR A 119 -11.26 7.22 -9.57
N ILE A 120 -10.60 7.58 -10.68
CA ILE A 120 -9.80 6.63 -11.47
C ILE A 120 -8.70 6.03 -10.60
N TRP A 121 -7.98 6.85 -9.84
CA TRP A 121 -6.98 6.38 -8.89
C TRP A 121 -7.55 5.37 -7.89
N HIS A 122 -8.72 5.63 -7.29
CA HIS A 122 -9.36 4.68 -6.38
C HIS A 122 -9.72 3.36 -7.05
N VAL A 123 -10.16 3.38 -8.32
CA VAL A 123 -10.41 2.14 -9.09
C VAL A 123 -9.14 1.32 -9.24
N PHE A 124 -8.00 1.94 -9.55
CA PHE A 124 -6.70 1.24 -9.60
C PHE A 124 -6.30 0.68 -8.23
N VAL A 125 -6.50 1.46 -7.15
CA VAL A 125 -6.22 1.02 -5.78
C VAL A 125 -7.10 -0.19 -5.41
N LEU A 126 -8.37 -0.20 -5.78
CA LEU A 126 -9.29 -1.32 -5.53
C LEU A 126 -8.90 -2.56 -6.35
N ALA A 127 -8.64 -2.40 -7.65
CA ALA A 127 -8.21 -3.50 -8.50
C ALA A 127 -6.91 -4.14 -7.99
N ALA A 128 -5.91 -3.32 -7.66
CA ALA A 128 -4.66 -3.78 -7.06
C ALA A 128 -4.88 -4.54 -5.74
N SER A 129 -5.76 -4.04 -4.88
CA SER A 129 -6.11 -4.69 -3.60
C SER A 129 -6.71 -6.07 -3.83
N LEU A 130 -7.66 -6.15 -4.77
CA LEU A 130 -8.33 -7.40 -5.11
C LEU A 130 -7.33 -8.42 -5.65
N THR A 131 -6.45 -8.02 -6.57
CA THR A 131 -5.42 -8.89 -7.13
C THR A 131 -4.49 -9.46 -6.07
N ILE A 132 -3.98 -8.62 -5.16
CA ILE A 132 -3.08 -9.08 -4.10
C ILE A 132 -3.83 -9.94 -3.09
N TYR A 133 -5.06 -9.58 -2.74
CA TYR A 133 -5.91 -10.38 -1.85
C TYR A 133 -6.18 -11.78 -2.43
N SER A 134 -6.46 -11.89 -3.73
CA SER A 134 -6.54 -13.19 -4.41
C SER A 134 -5.24 -13.99 -4.29
N GLY A 135 -4.08 -13.32 -4.36
CA GLY A 135 -2.78 -13.93 -4.10
C GLY A 135 -2.66 -14.51 -2.69
N VAL A 136 -3.12 -13.78 -1.66
CA VAL A 136 -3.18 -14.28 -0.27
C VAL A 136 -4.08 -15.50 -0.16
N VAL A 137 -5.29 -15.46 -0.75
CA VAL A 137 -6.23 -16.59 -0.72
C VAL A 137 -5.61 -17.83 -1.36
N ILE A 138 -4.99 -17.69 -2.54
CA ILE A 138 -4.34 -18.81 -3.23
C ILE A 138 -3.18 -19.36 -2.40
N ALA A 139 -2.36 -18.49 -1.81
CA ALA A 139 -1.21 -18.89 -1.00
C ALA A 139 -1.57 -19.64 0.30
N VAL A 140 -2.81 -19.51 0.78
CA VAL A 140 -3.30 -20.23 1.97
C VAL A 140 -3.96 -21.56 1.61
N VAL A 141 -4.58 -21.65 0.42
CA VAL A 141 -5.34 -22.83 -0.01
C VAL A 141 -4.45 -23.89 -0.67
N VAL A 142 -3.35 -23.48 -1.28
CA VAL A 142 -2.38 -24.34 -1.99
C VAL A 142 -1.18 -24.62 -1.10
#